data_AF-A0AA96HRZ8-F1
#
_entry.id   AF-A0AA96HRZ8-F1
#
_cell.length_a   1.000
_cell.length_b   1.000
_cell.length_c   1.000
_cell.angle_alpha   90.00
_cell.angle_beta   90.00
_cell.angle_gamma   90.00
#
_symmetry.space_group_name_H-M   'P 1'
#
loop_
_entity.id
_entity.type
_entity.pdbx_description
1 polymer ?
#
loop_
_entity_poly.entity_id
_entity_poly.type
_entity_poly.pdbx_seq_one_letter_code
_entity_poly.pdbx_strand_id
1 'polypeptide(L)'
;MKDSYYVIAEIDKRRPNESNSSTWPKLVAYSPKWKKLYIEEGYGHGLMGGTISLSNFNVSDWLITFEESGCEWFGRCISNGTLEKIQTEKELEKELIANGCEIKKIIK
;
A
#
# COMPACT_ATOMS: atom_id res chain seq x y z
N MET A 1 -16.52 -7.18 10.86
CA MET A 1 -15.82 -7.94 9.80
C MET A 1 -14.39 -7.43 9.77
N LYS A 2 -13.40 -8.31 9.64
CA LYS A 2 -12.01 -7.87 9.47
C LYS A 2 -11.77 -7.48 8.02
N ASP A 3 -11.00 -6.42 7.81
CA ASP A 3 -10.65 -5.94 6.49
C ASP A 3 -9.39 -6.65 5.99
N SER A 4 -9.43 -7.05 4.73
CA SER A 4 -8.32 -7.71 4.06
C SER A 4 -7.59 -6.72 3.17
N TYR A 5 -6.29 -6.58 3.41
CA TYR A 5 -5.40 -5.72 2.66
C TYR A 5 -4.28 -6.55 2.03
N TYR A 6 -3.93 -6.23 0.79
CA TYR A 6 -2.82 -6.84 0.07
C TYR A 6 -1.65 -5.87 0.02
N VAL A 7 -0.47 -6.33 0.39
CA VAL A 7 0.74 -5.51 0.43
C VAL A 7 1.13 -5.13 -1.00
N ILE A 8 1.26 -3.83 -1.23
CA ILE A 8 1.76 -3.24 -2.48
C ILE A 8 3.26 -2.98 -2.35
N ALA A 9 3.64 -2.34 -1.25
CA ALA A 9 5.01 -2.02 -0.93
C ALA A 9 5.26 -2.17 0.56
N GLU A 10 6.43 -2.68 0.90
CA GLU A 10 6.93 -2.80 2.26
C GLU A 10 8.35 -2.24 2.23
N ILE A 11 8.49 -0.94 2.53
CA ILE A 11 9.77 -0.24 2.50
C ILE A 11 10.62 -0.67 3.70
N ASP A 12 10.00 -0.97 4.84
CA ASP A 12 10.74 -1.35 6.03
C ASP A 12 11.05 -2.85 6.05
N LYS A 13 12.18 -3.21 5.42
CA LYS A 13 12.77 -4.57 5.47
C LYS A 13 13.52 -4.87 6.76
N ARG A 14 13.43 -4.03 7.80
CA ARG A 14 14.29 -4.12 8.99
C ARG A 14 13.73 -5.06 10.05
N ARG A 15 14.64 -5.60 10.87
CA ARG A 15 14.30 -6.45 12.02
C ARG A 15 13.71 -5.58 13.14
N PRO A 16 12.91 -6.15 14.07
CA PRO A 16 12.24 -5.42 15.16
C PRO A 16 13.11 -4.52 16.06
N ASN A 17 14.43 -4.54 15.92
CA ASN A 17 15.40 -3.91 16.82
C ASN A 17 16.19 -2.75 16.18
N GLU A 18 15.86 -2.30 14.97
CA GLU A 18 16.49 -1.13 14.37
C GLU A 18 15.73 0.16 14.72
N SER A 19 16.37 1.05 15.49
CA SER A 19 15.77 2.29 15.98
C SER A 19 15.84 3.43 14.94
N ASN A 20 14.71 4.13 14.83
CA ASN A 20 14.48 5.43 14.19
C ASN A 20 14.96 5.60 12.74
N SER A 21 13.99 5.63 11.82
CA SER A 21 14.21 6.14 10.46
C SER A 21 13.05 7.03 10.06
N SER A 22 13.46 8.14 9.46
CA SER A 22 12.62 9.25 9.01
C SER A 22 11.90 8.94 7.69
N THR A 23 12.15 7.78 7.08
CA THR A 23 11.65 7.42 5.74
C THR A 23 10.25 6.82 5.86
N TRP A 24 9.30 7.40 5.11
CA TRP A 24 7.88 7.13 5.22
C TRP A 24 7.22 7.00 3.85
N PRO A 25 6.18 6.16 3.65
CA PRO A 25 5.59 5.15 4.52
C PRO A 25 6.33 3.82 4.53
N LYS A 26 6.14 3.04 5.57
CA LYS A 26 6.85 1.77 5.73
C LYS A 26 6.08 0.58 5.15
N LEU A 27 4.76 0.71 5.05
CA LEU A 27 3.85 -0.24 4.40
C LEU A 27 2.81 0.53 3.60
N VAL A 28 2.57 0.10 2.36
CA VAL A 28 1.42 0.47 1.54
C VAL A 28 0.68 -0.81 1.19
N ALA A 29 -0.61 -0.88 1.51
CA ALA A 29 -1.46 -2.01 1.20
C ALA A 29 -2.82 -1.55 0.67
N TYR A 30 -3.51 -2.41 -0.06
CA TYR A 30 -4.79 -2.08 -0.71
C TYR A 30 -5.86 -3.14 -0.47
N SER A 31 -7.08 -2.70 -0.19
CA SER A 31 -8.25 -3.55 -0.10
C SER A 31 -9.12 -3.40 -1.36
N PRO A 32 -9.20 -4.41 -2.24
CA PRO A 32 -10.04 -4.33 -3.44
C PRO A 32 -11.53 -4.32 -3.09
N LYS A 33 -11.91 -4.99 -2.00
CA LYS A 33 -13.29 -5.04 -1.50
C LYS A 33 -13.80 -3.66 -1.07
N TRP A 34 -12.97 -2.92 -0.35
CA TRP A 34 -13.37 -1.64 0.26
C TRP A 34 -12.85 -0.41 -0.48
N LYS A 35 -12.01 -0.61 -1.50
CA LYS A 35 -11.35 0.47 -2.25
C LYS A 35 -10.60 1.42 -1.31
N LYS A 36 -9.84 0.84 -0.38
CA LYS A 36 -9.10 1.57 0.65
C LYS A 36 -7.62 1.23 0.60
N LEU A 37 -6.80 2.25 0.75
CA LEU A 37 -5.38 2.13 0.99
C LEU A 37 -5.15 2.09 2.49
N TYR A 38 -4.29 1.18 2.93
CA TYR A 38 -3.77 1.11 4.28
C TYR A 38 -2.29 1.46 4.27
N ILE A 39 -1.90 2.40 5.14
CA ILE A 39 -0.56 2.97 5.13
C ILE A 39 -0.06 3.02 6.57
N GLU A 40 1.10 2.42 6.85
CA GLU A 40 1.72 2.47 8.19
C GLU A 40 3.01 3.30 8.20
N GLU A 41 3.08 4.25 9.14
CA GLU A 41 4.33 4.65 9.78
C GLU A 41 4.86 3.43 10.52
N GLY A 42 5.91 2.78 10.04
CA GLY A 42 6.49 1.67 10.79
C GLY A 42 7.12 2.16 12.11
N TYR A 43 7.78 1.27 12.85
CA TYR A 43 8.17 1.52 14.25
C TYR A 43 8.85 2.88 14.50
N GLY A 44 8.33 3.64 15.47
CA GLY A 44 9.00 4.83 16.05
C GLY A 44 8.21 6.14 16.06
N HIS A 45 7.18 6.29 15.23
CA HIS A 45 6.34 7.51 15.22
C HIS A 45 4.91 7.18 15.67
N GLY A 46 4.39 8.00 16.58
CA GLY A 46 3.14 7.77 17.32
C GLY A 46 1.84 7.90 16.52
N LEU A 47 1.90 8.07 15.19
CA LEU A 47 0.73 8.00 14.33
C LEU A 47 0.59 6.56 13.84
N MET A 48 -0.16 5.76 14.60
CA MET A 48 -0.57 4.43 14.14
C MET A 48 -1.20 4.56 12.74
N GLY A 49 -0.74 3.73 11.80
CA GLY A 49 -1.08 3.83 10.38
C GLY A 49 -2.55 4.15 10.07
N GLY A 50 -2.77 4.85 8.96
CA GLY A 50 -4.07 5.33 8.53
C GLY A 50 -4.68 4.48 7.42
N THR A 51 -6.00 4.59 7.27
CA THR A 51 -6.72 4.07 6.11
C THR A 51 -7.31 5.23 5.32
N ILE A 52 -7.09 5.26 4.00
CA ILE A 52 -7.56 6.31 3.10
C ILE A 52 -8.42 5.66 2.01
N SER A 53 -9.59 6.22 1.72
CA SER A 53 -10.42 5.75 0.60
C SER A 53 -9.79 6.15 -0.72
N LEU A 54 -9.81 5.27 -1.71
CA LEU A 54 -9.25 5.51 -3.04
C LEU A 54 -9.85 6.77 -3.69
N SER A 55 -11.15 7.02 -3.49
CA SER A 55 -11.84 8.22 -3.98
C SER A 55 -11.30 9.54 -3.43
N ASN A 56 -10.66 9.50 -2.27
CA ASN A 56 -10.10 10.67 -1.59
C ASN A 56 -8.57 10.66 -1.66
N PHE A 57 -7.99 9.71 -2.40
CA PHE A 57 -6.55 9.55 -2.48
C PHE A 57 -6.02 10.35 -3.67
N ASN A 58 -5.23 11.39 -3.39
CA ASN A 58 -4.59 12.18 -4.42
C ASN A 58 -3.16 11.67 -4.67
N VAL A 59 -2.93 11.04 -5.83
CA VAL A 59 -1.61 10.46 -6.17
C VAL A 59 -0.48 11.47 -6.14
N SER A 60 -0.73 12.75 -6.48
CA SER A 60 0.33 13.77 -6.49
C SER A 60 1.01 13.95 -5.14
N ASP A 61 0.24 13.77 -4.06
CA ASP A 61 0.71 13.98 -2.69
C ASP A 61 1.61 12.82 -2.22
N TRP A 62 1.70 11.74 -3.01
CA TRP A 62 2.36 10.48 -2.67
C TRP A 62 3.40 10.04 -3.71
N LEU A 63 3.75 10.90 -4.67
CA LEU A 63 4.71 10.55 -5.72
C LEU A 63 6.09 10.15 -5.15
N ILE A 64 6.62 10.94 -4.21
CA ILE A 64 7.91 10.67 -3.55
C ILE A 64 7.86 9.33 -2.82
N THR A 65 6.78 9.09 -2.08
CA THR A 65 6.52 7.80 -1.42
C THR A 65 6.58 6.62 -2.41
N PHE A 66 5.89 6.72 -3.55
CA PHE A 66 5.84 5.64 -4.53
C PHE A 66 7.19 5.40 -5.20
N GLU A 67 7.97 6.45 -5.44
CA GLU A 67 9.34 6.37 -5.95
C GLU A 67 10.27 5.71 -4.93
N GLU A 68 10.27 6.17 -3.68
CA GLU A 68 11.14 5.62 -2.63
C GLU A 68 10.81 4.16 -2.27
N SER A 69 9.55 3.76 -2.44
CA SER A 69 9.11 2.37 -2.24
C SER A 69 9.29 1.45 -3.45
N GLY A 70 9.61 2.00 -4.62
CA GLY A 70 9.58 1.25 -5.88
C GLY A 70 8.19 0.75 -6.27
N CYS A 71 7.11 1.43 -5.85
CA CYS A 71 5.73 1.10 -6.24
C CYS A 71 5.06 2.18 -7.09
N GLU A 72 5.82 2.88 -7.92
CA GLU A 72 5.32 3.84 -8.91
C GLU A 72 4.28 3.24 -9.84
N TRP A 73 4.39 1.93 -10.13
CA TRP A 73 3.39 1.19 -10.89
C TRP A 73 1.99 1.30 -10.26
N PHE A 74 1.91 1.27 -8.93
CA PHE A 74 0.66 1.36 -8.20
C PHE A 74 0.07 2.77 -8.29
N GLY A 75 0.92 3.81 -8.18
CA GLY A 75 0.51 5.20 -8.43
C GLY A 75 -0.06 5.40 -9.84
N ARG A 76 0.53 4.76 -10.85
CA ARG A 76 -0.02 4.75 -12.23
C ARG A 76 -1.38 4.05 -12.29
N CYS A 77 -1.54 2.91 -11.61
CA CYS A 77 -2.81 2.15 -11.54
C CYS A 77 -3.93 2.92 -10.84
N ILE A 78 -3.61 3.78 -9.88
CA ILE A 78 -4.59 4.70 -9.29
C ILE A 78 -4.96 5.77 -10.31
N SER A 79 -3.96 6.45 -10.89
CA SER A 79 -4.16 7.60 -11.77
C SER A 79 -4.95 7.28 -13.05
N ASN A 80 -4.79 6.05 -13.58
CA ASN A 80 -5.48 5.61 -14.78
C ASN A 80 -6.80 4.86 -14.50
N GLY A 81 -7.24 4.80 -13.23
CA GLY A 81 -8.49 4.15 -12.81
C GLY A 81 -8.45 2.61 -12.87
N THR A 82 -7.28 1.99 -12.99
CA THR A 82 -7.17 0.51 -13.00
C THR A 82 -7.66 -0.08 -11.69
N LEU A 83 -7.28 0.49 -10.54
CA LEU A 83 -7.70 -0.04 -9.23
C LEU A 83 -9.22 0.06 -8.97
N GLU A 84 -9.89 1.02 -9.58
CA GLU A 84 -11.35 1.14 -9.51
C GLU A 84 -12.04 -0.04 -10.20
N LYS A 85 -11.45 -0.53 -11.30
CA LYS A 85 -11.98 -1.64 -12.09
C LYS A 85 -11.81 -3.01 -11.41
N ILE A 86 -10.77 -3.18 -10.59
CA ILE A 86 -10.49 -4.43 -9.86
C ILE A 86 -11.58 -4.73 -8.83
N GLN A 87 -12.48 -5.68 -9.08
CA GLN A 87 -13.58 -6.00 -8.17
C GLN A 87 -13.24 -7.12 -7.18
N THR A 88 -12.25 -7.95 -7.53
CA THR A 88 -11.94 -9.18 -6.80
C THR A 88 -10.51 -9.22 -6.31
N GLU A 89 -10.28 -10.01 -5.26
CA GLU A 89 -8.93 -10.30 -4.75
C GLU A 89 -8.05 -10.96 -5.82
N LYS A 90 -8.61 -11.87 -6.63
CA LYS A 90 -7.87 -12.55 -7.69
C LYS A 90 -7.39 -11.61 -8.80
N GLU A 91 -8.16 -10.58 -9.12
CA GLU A 91 -7.75 -9.56 -10.10
C GLU A 91 -6.59 -8.72 -9.54
N LEU A 92 -6.65 -8.36 -8.24
CA LEU A 92 -5.54 -7.67 -7.59
C LEU A 92 -4.28 -8.53 -7.52
N GLU A 93 -4.42 -9.81 -7.17
CA GLU A 93 -3.29 -10.75 -7.13
C GLU A 93 -2.60 -10.88 -8.49
N LYS A 94 -3.37 -10.89 -9.59
CA LYS A 94 -2.79 -10.87 -10.94
C LYS A 94 -1.96 -9.62 -11.21
N GLU A 95 -2.47 -8.44 -10.85
CA GLU A 95 -1.74 -7.18 -10.99
C GLU A 95 -0.46 -7.17 -10.13
N LEU A 96 -0.53 -7.67 -8.90
CA LEU A 96 0.64 -7.80 -8.03
C LEU A 96 1.71 -8.69 -8.65
N ILE A 97 1.33 -9.87 -9.14
CA ILE A 97 2.27 -10.80 -9.79
C ILE A 97 2.85 -10.18 -11.07
N ALA A 98 2.03 -9.50 -11.88
CA ALA A 98 2.47 -8.83 -13.10
C ALA A 98 3.50 -7.72 -12.85
N ASN A 99 3.47 -7.11 -11.67
CA ASN A 99 4.41 -6.08 -11.24
C ASN A 99 5.53 -6.63 -10.32
N GLY A 100 5.69 -7.95 -10.22
CA GLY A 100 6.78 -8.59 -9.48
C GLY A 100 6.63 -8.56 -7.96
N CYS A 101 5.43 -8.29 -7.44
CA CYS A 101 5.14 -8.30 -6.01
C CYS A 101 4.85 -9.73 -5.51
N GLU A 102 5.26 -10.02 -4.29
CA GLU A 102 4.81 -11.21 -3.55
C GLU A 102 3.38 -11.02 -3.04
N ILE A 103 2.57 -12.07 -3.08
CA ILE A 103 1.23 -12.03 -2.50
C ILE A 103 1.33 -12.13 -0.98
N LYS A 104 1.21 -10.99 -0.30
CA LYS A 104 1.11 -10.88 1.15
C LYS A 104 -0.21 -10.24 1.54
N LYS A 105 -0.93 -10.89 2.46
CA LYS A 105 -2.26 -10.47 2.94
C LYS A 105 -2.22 -10.13 4.43
N ILE A 106 -2.78 -8.98 4.77
CA ILE A 106 -2.90 -8.47 6.14
C ILE A 106 -4.39 -8.42 6.50
N ILE A 107 -4.71 -8.86 7.72
CA ILE A 107 -6.06 -8.84 8.27
C ILE A 107 -6.09 -7.82 9.42
N LYS A 108 -6.89 -6.76 9.29
CA LYS A 108 -7.08 -5.71 10.31
C LYS A 108 -8.52 -5.68 10.82
#